data_AF-A0A6V8P8Q8-F1
#
_entry.id   AF-A0A6V8P8Q8-F1
#
_cell.length_a   1.000
_cell.length_b   1.000
_cell.length_c   1.000
_cell.angle_alpha   90.00
_cell.angle_beta   90.00
_cell.angle_gamma   90.00
#
_symmetry.space_group_name_H-M   'P 1'
#
loop_
_entity.id
_entity.type
_entity.pdbx_description
1 polymer ?
#
loop_
_entity_poly.entity_id
_entity_poly.type
_entity_poly.pdbx_seq_one_letter_code
_entity_poly.pdbx_strand_id
1 'polypeptide(L)'
;MIDINVIIIFIMAVFVLLGALDRILVQVNEKWKIPVISGMGARFEDGFNAMGPLALAMVGVISLAPVLANILRPVVVPVYGFLLADPAMFATTLLANDMGGYPLAMKLALTEDAGRYAGLILGAMMGPPIVFTIPVALGIIRREDR
;
A
#
# COMPACT_ATOMS: atom_id res chain seq x y z
N MET A 1 -29.19 8.18 1.18
CA MET A 1 -28.72 6.85 1.64
C MET A 1 -27.25 7.03 1.97
N ILE A 2 -26.79 6.67 3.18
CA ILE A 2 -25.37 6.81 3.52
C ILE A 2 -24.59 5.78 2.68
N ASP A 3 -23.55 6.24 1.99
CA ASP A 3 -22.67 5.37 1.20
C ASP A 3 -21.97 4.37 2.12
N ILE A 4 -21.84 3.11 1.68
CA ILE A 4 -21.25 2.05 2.48
C ILE A 4 -19.80 2.35 2.86
N ASN A 5 -19.06 3.06 2.00
CA ASN A 5 -17.71 3.51 2.29
C ASN A 5 -17.67 4.43 3.52
N VAL A 6 -18.63 5.36 3.62
CA VAL A 6 -18.73 6.28 4.76
C VAL A 6 -18.99 5.52 6.05
N ILE A 7 -19.82 4.48 6.00
CA ILE A 7 -20.08 3.61 7.16
C ILE A 7 -18.80 2.90 7.61
N ILE A 8 -18.04 2.33 6.67
CA ILE A 8 -16.77 1.64 6.98
C ILE A 8 -15.77 2.61 7.61
N ILE A 9 -15.60 3.79 7.02
CA ILE A 9 -14.69 4.82 7.55
C ILE A 9 -15.11 5.24 8.96
N PHE A 10 -16.41 5.37 9.21
CA PHE A 10 -16.90 5.73 10.54
C PHE A 10 -16.58 4.66 11.59
N ILE A 11 -16.77 3.39 11.25
CA ILE A 11 -16.40 2.26 12.12
C ILE A 11 -14.89 2.28 12.42
N MET A 12 -14.05 2.45 11.40
CA MET A 12 -12.60 2.55 11.59
C MET A 12 -12.21 3.72 12.50
N ALA A 13 -12.82 4.89 12.30
CA ALA A 13 -12.55 6.07 13.11
C ALA A 13 -12.88 5.84 14.59
N VAL A 14 -13.98 5.15 14.89
CA VAL A 14 -14.33 4.77 16.27
C VAL A 14 -13.24 3.91 16.89
N PHE A 15 -12.73 2.89 16.21
CA PHE A 15 -11.66 2.03 16.74
C PHE A 15 -10.35 2.79 16.96
N VAL A 16 -9.98 3.71 16.07
CA VAL A 16 -8.80 4.57 16.24
C VAL A 16 -8.96 5.46 17.49
N LEU A 17 -10.14 6.06 17.68
CA LEU A 17 -10.44 6.88 18.87
C LEU A 17 -10.41 6.05 20.15
N LEU A 18 -10.95 4.82 20.14
CA LEU A 18 -10.89 3.90 21.28
C LEU A 18 -9.46 3.50 21.62
N GLY A 19 -8.61 3.22 20.62
CA GLY A 19 -7.20 2.93 20.83
C GLY A 19 -6.43 4.12 21.40
N ALA A 20 -6.66 5.33 20.87
CA ALA A 20 -6.07 6.55 21.40
C ALA A 20 -6.50 6.80 22.86
N LEU A 21 -7.78 6.58 23.17
CA LEU A 21 -8.33 6.75 24.52
C LEU A 21 -7.75 5.73 25.50
N ASP A 22 -7.63 4.45 25.12
CA ASP A 22 -6.96 3.42 25.94
C ASP A 22 -5.50 3.83 26.23
N ARG A 23 -4.77 4.33 25.22
CA ARG A 23 -3.38 4.78 25.39
C ARG A 23 -3.25 5.93 26.40
N ILE A 24 -4.13 6.93 26.31
CA ILE A 24 -4.13 8.09 27.22
C ILE A 24 -4.47 7.65 28.65
N LEU A 25 -5.50 6.82 28.83
CA LEU A 25 -5.92 6.36 30.16
C LEU A 25 -4.82 5.55 30.84
N VAL A 26 -4.15 4.66 30.11
CA VAL A 26 -3.01 3.88 30.63
C VAL A 26 -1.84 4.80 31.01
N GLN A 27 -1.56 5.84 30.22
CA GLN A 27 -0.51 6.82 30.55
C GLN A 27 -0.82 7.65 31.79
N VAL A 28 -2.10 7.99 32.03
CA VAL A 28 -2.51 8.82 33.18
C VAL A 28 -2.59 7.99 34.47
N ASN A 29 -3.23 6.82 34.43
CA ASN A 29 -3.33 5.92 35.58
C ASN A 29 -3.65 4.49 35.17
N GLU A 30 -2.76 3.54 35.47
CA GLU A 30 -2.92 2.13 35.11
C GLU A 30 -4.19 1.48 35.71
N LYS A 31 -4.73 2.04 36.80
CA LYS A 31 -5.98 1.58 37.44
C LYS A 31 -7.25 2.02 36.71
N TRP A 32 -7.19 3.00 35.81
CA TRP A 32 -8.34 3.53 35.05
C TRP A 32 -8.59 2.77 33.75
N LYS A 33 -8.02 1.57 33.63
CA LYS A 33 -8.15 0.71 32.47
C LYS A 33 -9.59 0.23 32.31
N ILE A 34 -10.19 0.53 31.16
CA ILE A 34 -11.52 0.05 30.81
C ILE A 34 -11.36 -1.32 30.14
N PRO A 35 -11.98 -2.41 30.66
CA PRO A 35 -11.72 -3.77 30.20
C PRO A 35 -12.08 -4.01 28.72
N VAL A 36 -13.07 -3.27 28.19
CA VAL A 36 -13.53 -3.41 26.80
C VAL A 36 -12.52 -2.87 25.77
N ILE A 37 -11.67 -1.91 26.17
CA ILE A 37 -10.71 -1.24 25.26
C ILE A 37 -9.25 -1.57 25.55
N SER A 38 -9.02 -2.29 26.65
CA SER A 38 -7.69 -2.69 27.11
C SER A 38 -6.89 -3.39 26.02
N GLY A 39 -5.74 -2.81 25.67
CA GLY A 39 -4.80 -3.38 24.71
C GLY A 39 -4.92 -2.79 23.30
N MET A 40 -5.99 -2.03 23.03
CA MET A 40 -6.09 -1.27 21.78
C MET A 40 -5.07 -0.12 21.75
N GLY A 41 -4.68 0.44 22.90
CA GLY A 41 -3.66 1.49 22.97
C GLY A 41 -2.27 1.05 22.51
N ALA A 42 -1.91 -0.22 22.71
CA ALA A 42 -0.65 -0.77 22.19
C ALA A 42 -0.69 -0.86 20.65
N ARG A 43 -1.80 -1.31 20.08
CA ARG A 43 -1.99 -1.35 18.61
C ARG A 43 -2.03 0.04 17.99
N PHE A 44 -2.60 1.01 18.70
CA PHE A 44 -2.56 2.41 18.29
C PHE A 44 -1.12 2.93 18.23
N GLU A 45 -0.31 2.63 19.24
CA GLU A 45 1.11 3.02 19.28
C GLU A 45 1.95 2.31 18.21
N ASP A 46 1.73 1.01 17.97
CA ASP A 46 2.34 0.26 16.87
C ASP A 46 2.06 0.96 15.53
N GLY A 47 0.78 1.32 15.28
CA GLY A 47 0.35 2.02 14.08
C GLY A 47 0.98 3.40 13.95
N PHE A 48 1.04 4.17 15.05
CA PHE A 48 1.65 5.49 15.07
C PHE A 48 3.15 5.43 14.77
N ASN A 49 3.86 4.49 15.39
CA ASN A 49 5.30 4.29 15.16
C ASN A 49 5.60 3.79 13.74
N ALA A 50 4.68 3.05 13.12
CA ALA A 50 4.81 2.62 11.73
C ALA A 50 4.68 3.78 10.72
N MET A 51 4.02 4.90 11.07
CA MET A 51 3.79 6.01 10.15
C MET A 51 5.09 6.62 9.61
N GLY A 52 6.12 6.79 10.45
CA GLY A 52 7.39 7.39 10.05
C GLY A 52 8.13 6.58 8.97
N PRO A 53 8.44 5.29 9.24
CA PRO A 53 9.04 4.40 8.24
C PRO A 53 8.20 4.28 6.96
N LEU A 54 6.87 4.14 7.07
CA LEU A 54 5.98 4.07 5.92
C LEU A 54 6.02 5.34 5.08
N ALA A 55 5.97 6.52 5.71
CA ALA A 55 6.03 7.80 5.00
C ALA A 55 7.37 7.96 4.26
N LEU A 56 8.50 7.62 4.90
CA LEU A 56 9.82 7.65 4.27
C LEU A 56 9.89 6.71 3.06
N ALA A 57 9.37 5.48 3.19
CA ALA A 57 9.32 4.54 2.09
C ALA A 57 8.48 5.07 0.92
N MET A 58 7.27 5.57 1.19
CA MET A 58 6.37 6.10 0.16
C MET A 58 6.97 7.32 -0.56
N VAL A 59 7.51 8.29 0.19
CA VAL A 59 8.19 9.47 -0.39
C VAL A 59 9.40 9.04 -1.21
N GLY A 60 10.19 8.10 -0.72
CA GLY A 60 11.32 7.54 -1.44
C GLY A 60 10.90 6.99 -2.80
N VAL A 61 9.88 6.14 -2.86
CA VAL A 61 9.46 5.55 -4.13
C VAL A 61 8.79 6.58 -5.05
N ILE A 62 7.97 7.49 -4.53
CA ILE A 62 7.37 8.58 -5.33
C ILE A 62 8.46 9.46 -5.96
N SER A 63 9.53 9.77 -5.23
CA SER A 63 10.66 10.57 -5.74
C SER A 63 11.52 9.81 -6.75
N LEU A 64 11.64 8.48 -6.63
CA LEU A 64 12.37 7.62 -7.56
C LEU A 64 11.57 7.27 -8.82
N ALA A 65 10.23 7.32 -8.78
CA ALA A 65 9.38 6.94 -9.91
C ALA A 65 9.71 7.66 -11.24
N PRO A 66 10.00 8.98 -11.28
CA PRO A 66 10.43 9.65 -12.51
C PRO A 66 11.76 9.12 -13.05
N VAL A 67 12.71 8.81 -12.17
CA VAL A 67 14.03 8.28 -12.54
C VAL A 67 13.89 6.87 -13.12
N LEU A 68 13.13 6.02 -12.43
CA LEU A 68 12.81 4.67 -12.91
C LEU A 68 12.09 4.71 -14.25
N ALA A 69 11.12 5.61 -14.41
CA ALA A 69 10.41 5.78 -15.68
C ALA A 69 11.38 6.13 -16.82
N ASN A 70 12.33 7.04 -16.59
CA ASN A 70 13.32 7.40 -17.61
C ASN A 70 14.22 6.23 -18.01
N ILE A 71 14.60 5.38 -17.06
CA ILE A 71 15.43 4.19 -17.32
C ILE A 71 14.62 3.12 -18.08
N LEU A 72 13.36 2.92 -17.72
CA LEU A 72 12.51 1.87 -18.28
C LEU A 72 11.91 2.24 -19.63
N ARG A 73 11.61 3.52 -19.86
CA ARG A 73 11.01 4.04 -21.11
C ARG A 73 11.62 3.50 -22.41
N PRO A 74 12.95 3.50 -22.64
CA PRO A 74 13.52 3.06 -23.92
C PRO A 74 13.24 1.59 -24.26
N VAL A 75 12.91 0.75 -23.27
CA VAL A 75 12.61 -0.67 -23.48
C VAL A 75 11.10 -0.94 -23.39
N VAL A 76 10.44 -0.42 -22.35
CA VAL A 76 9.04 -0.74 -22.07
C VAL A 76 8.11 -0.08 -23.10
N VAL A 77 8.35 1.19 -23.46
CA VAL A 77 7.48 1.91 -24.39
C VAL A 77 7.42 1.25 -25.77
N PRO A 78 8.54 0.92 -26.45
CA PRO A 78 8.46 0.27 -27.76
C PRO A 78 7.86 -1.14 -27.70
N VAL A 79 8.14 -1.92 -26.65
CA VAL A 79 7.57 -3.26 -26.48
C VAL A 79 6.06 -3.21 -26.31
N TYR A 80 5.56 -2.37 -25.41
CA TYR A 80 4.13 -2.23 -25.18
C TYR A 80 3.42 -1.55 -26.36
N GLY A 81 4.06 -0.57 -27.00
CA GLY A 81 3.57 0.05 -28.23
C GLY A 81 3.43 -0.94 -29.39
N PHE A 82 4.39 -1.86 -29.54
CA PHE A 82 4.29 -2.96 -30.52
C PHE A 82 3.11 -3.89 -30.23
N LEU A 83 2.83 -4.16 -28.96
CA LEU A 83 1.70 -4.97 -28.51
C LEU A 83 0.36 -4.21 -28.50
N LEU A 84 0.33 -2.95 -28.94
CA LEU A 84 -0.83 -2.05 -28.88
C LEU A 84 -1.38 -1.88 -27.45
N ALA A 85 -0.49 -1.94 -26.45
CA ALA A 85 -0.81 -1.80 -25.04
C ALA A 85 -0.17 -0.53 -24.45
N ASP A 86 -0.76 0.00 -23.37
CA ASP A 86 -0.18 1.14 -22.67
C ASP A 86 1.01 0.69 -21.78
N PRO A 87 2.19 1.36 -21.87
CA PRO A 87 3.36 1.04 -21.04
C PRO A 87 3.13 1.11 -19.53
N ALA A 88 2.10 1.83 -19.05
CA ALA A 88 1.73 1.88 -17.64
C ALA A 88 1.41 0.50 -17.05
N MET A 89 0.91 -0.43 -17.88
CA MET A 89 0.58 -1.79 -17.44
C MET A 89 1.82 -2.54 -16.93
N PHE A 90 3.00 -2.23 -17.46
CA PHE A 90 4.25 -2.86 -17.02
C PHE A 90 4.53 -2.58 -15.54
N ALA A 91 4.41 -1.31 -15.13
CA ALA A 91 4.75 -0.86 -13.78
C ALA A 91 3.97 -1.63 -12.72
N THR A 92 2.66 -1.79 -12.94
CA THR A 92 1.74 -2.32 -11.93
C THR A 92 1.45 -3.81 -12.07
N THR A 93 1.94 -4.43 -13.15
CA THR A 93 2.06 -5.89 -13.21
C THR A 93 3.12 -6.37 -12.23
N LEU A 94 4.24 -5.65 -12.11
CA LEU A 94 5.35 -6.07 -11.26
C LEU A 94 5.34 -5.43 -9.88
N LEU A 95 4.82 -4.21 -9.72
CA LEU A 95 4.82 -3.50 -8.44
C LEU A 95 3.38 -3.25 -7.97
N ALA A 96 3.14 -3.50 -6.69
CA ALA A 96 1.89 -3.12 -6.05
C ALA A 96 1.71 -1.60 -6.03
N ASN A 97 0.45 -1.16 -5.95
CA ASN A 97 0.07 0.25 -5.93
C ASN A 97 0.73 1.03 -4.78
N ASP A 98 0.82 0.41 -3.60
CA ASP A 98 1.49 0.93 -2.40
C ASP A 98 3.02 0.83 -2.47
N MET A 99 3.59 -0.14 -3.18
CA MET A 99 5.04 -0.23 -3.42
C MET A 99 5.54 0.72 -4.51
N GLY A 100 4.73 1.70 -4.91
CA GLY A 100 5.07 2.70 -5.91
C GLY A 100 4.80 2.31 -7.37
N GLY A 101 4.09 1.21 -7.60
CA GLY A 101 3.55 0.87 -8.91
C GLY A 101 2.65 1.98 -9.45
N TYR A 102 1.80 2.60 -8.61
CA TYR A 102 0.92 3.70 -9.02
C TYR A 102 1.68 4.92 -9.57
N PRO A 103 2.61 5.56 -8.82
CA PRO A 103 3.33 6.71 -9.33
C PRO A 103 4.20 6.36 -10.57
N LEU A 104 4.74 5.15 -10.66
CA LEU A 104 5.48 4.71 -11.85
C LEU A 104 4.55 4.53 -13.06
N ALA A 105 3.38 3.91 -12.89
CA ALA A 105 2.38 3.74 -13.94
C ALA A 105 1.95 5.10 -14.51
N MET A 106 1.65 6.08 -13.65
CA MET A 106 1.31 7.43 -14.06
C MET A 106 2.42 8.14 -14.85
N LYS A 107 3.70 7.76 -14.66
CA LYS A 107 4.84 8.31 -15.41
C LYS A 107 5.12 7.59 -16.72
N LEU A 108 4.71 6.34 -16.85
CA LEU A 108 4.84 5.54 -18.07
C LEU A 108 3.62 5.63 -18.98
N ALA A 109 2.47 6.04 -18.46
CA ALA A 109 1.21 6.08 -19.18
C ALA A 109 1.23 7.01 -20.40
N LEU A 110 0.60 6.59 -21.48
CA LEU A 110 0.32 7.44 -22.64
C LEU A 110 -0.92 8.31 -22.40
N THR A 111 -1.88 7.80 -21.64
CA THR A 111 -3.08 8.53 -21.23
C THR A 111 -3.27 8.49 -19.72
N GLU A 112 -3.91 9.52 -19.16
CA GLU A 112 -4.16 9.58 -17.72
C GLU A 112 -5.05 8.43 -17.25
N ASP A 113 -6.05 8.06 -18.05
CA ASP A 113 -6.97 6.97 -17.74
C ASP A 113 -6.28 5.61 -17.71
N ALA A 114 -5.35 5.36 -18.65
CA ALA A 114 -4.55 4.13 -18.64
C ALA A 114 -3.64 4.06 -17.41
N GLY A 115 -3.04 5.18 -17.02
CA GLY A 115 -2.25 5.28 -15.79
C GLY A 115 -3.07 5.00 -14.54
N ARG A 116 -4.27 5.59 -14.43
CA ARG A 116 -5.18 5.36 -13.31
C ARG A 116 -5.68 3.92 -13.27
N TYR A 117 -6.05 3.34 -14.41
CA TYR A 117 -6.49 1.95 -14.50
C TYR A 117 -5.36 0.99 -14.09
N ALA A 118 -4.16 1.18 -14.67
CA ALA A 118 -2.98 0.39 -14.34
C ALA A 118 -2.65 0.51 -12.85
N GLY A 119 -2.64 1.73 -12.32
CA GLY A 119 -2.29 2.03 -10.94
C GLY A 119 -3.29 1.52 -9.90
N LEU A 120 -4.59 1.77 -10.11
CA LEU A 120 -5.63 1.49 -9.12
C LEU A 120 -6.18 0.07 -9.22
N ILE A 121 -6.40 -0.43 -10.43
CA ILE A 121 -7.05 -1.72 -10.66
C ILE A 121 -5.98 -2.79 -10.83
N LEU A 122 -5.16 -2.70 -11.87
CA LEU A 122 -4.15 -3.73 -12.16
C LEU A 122 -3.15 -3.84 -11.00
N GLY A 123 -2.66 -2.72 -10.49
CA GLY A 123 -1.69 -2.67 -9.39
C GLY A 123 -2.20 -3.17 -8.07
N ALA A 124 -3.50 -3.08 -7.79
CA ALA A 124 -4.10 -3.67 -6.59
C ALA A 124 -4.30 -5.19 -6.73
N MET A 125 -4.44 -5.70 -7.96
CA MET A 125 -4.74 -7.11 -8.21
C MET A 125 -3.49 -7.96 -8.52
N MET A 126 -2.61 -7.48 -9.39
CA MET A 126 -1.44 -8.23 -9.88
C MET A 126 -0.18 -7.98 -9.06
N GLY A 127 0.02 -6.75 -8.59
CA GLY A 127 1.20 -6.37 -7.82
C GLY A 127 1.38 -7.21 -6.54
N PRO A 128 0.41 -7.23 -5.59
CA PRO A 128 0.58 -7.90 -4.31
C PRO A 128 0.90 -9.39 -4.40
N PRO A 129 0.28 -10.20 -5.30
CA PRO A 129 0.69 -11.57 -5.50
C PRO A 129 2.19 -11.74 -5.83
N ILE A 130 2.74 -10.89 -6.71
CA ILE A 130 4.11 -11.02 -7.21
C ILE A 130 5.13 -10.51 -6.21
N VAL A 131 4.91 -9.34 -5.60
CA VAL A 131 5.90 -8.72 -4.70
C VAL A 131 5.77 -9.15 -3.25
N PHE A 132 4.62 -9.72 -2.88
CA PHE A 132 4.34 -10.04 -1.48
C PHE A 132 3.99 -11.52 -1.31
N THR A 133 2.88 -11.98 -1.89
CA THR A 133 2.37 -13.33 -1.61
C THR A 133 3.36 -14.43 -1.99
N ILE A 134 3.93 -14.38 -3.20
CA ILE A 134 4.88 -15.40 -3.67
C ILE A 134 6.17 -15.38 -2.82
N PRO A 135 6.87 -14.24 -2.61
CA PRO A 135 8.06 -14.20 -1.76
C PRO A 135 7.81 -14.65 -0.32
N VAL A 136 6.70 -14.24 0.28
CA VAL A 136 6.33 -14.64 1.65
C VAL A 136 6.06 -16.15 1.71
N ALA A 137 5.29 -16.69 0.76
CA ALA A 137 5.02 -18.13 0.71
C ALA A 137 6.30 -18.95 0.54
N LEU A 138 7.18 -18.59 -0.40
CA LEU A 138 8.48 -19.25 -0.59
C LEU A 138 9.41 -19.10 0.61
N GLY A 139 9.31 -17.97 1.33
CA GLY A 139 10.06 -17.73 2.57
C GLY A 139 9.66 -18.67 3.71
N ILE A 140 8.37 -18.98 3.83
CA ILE A 140 7.79 -19.85 4.87
C ILE A 140 7.97 -21.34 4.53
N ILE A 141 8.02 -21.71 3.25
CA ILE A 141 8.21 -23.09 2.81
C ILE A 141 9.51 -23.68 3.36
N ARG A 142 9.40 -24.89 3.95
CA ARG A 142 10.51 -25.67 4.50
C ARG A 142 11.50 -26.01 3.40
N ARG A 143 12.80 -26.08 3.72
CA ARG A 143 13.85 -26.31 2.72
C ARG A 143 13.66 -27.56 1.86
N GLU A 144 13.00 -28.57 2.40
CA GLU A 144 12.68 -29.84 1.75
C GLU A 144 11.63 -29.69 0.63
N ASP A 145 10.75 -28.69 0.78
CA ASP A 145 9.58 -28.41 -0.05
C ASP A 145 9.81 -27.17 -0.96
N ARG A 146 11.05 -26.62 -0.97
CA ARG A 146 11.43 -25.42 -1.76
C ARG A 146 11.72 -25.74 -3.22
#